data_AF-A0A0S4KGV5-F1
#
_entry.id   AF-A0A0S4KGV5-F1
#
_cell.length_a   1.000
_cell.length_b   1.000
_cell.length_c   1.000
_cell.angle_alpha   90.00
_cell.angle_beta   90.00
_cell.angle_gamma   90.00
#
_symmetry.space_group_name_H-M   'P 1'
#
loop_
_entity.id
_entity.type
_entity.pdbx_description
1 polymer ?
#
loop_
_entity_poly.entity_id
_entity_poly.type
_entity_poly.pdbx_seq_one_letter_code
_entity_poly.pdbx_strand_id
1 'polypeptide(L)'
;MSSFQNARVKVTERHGKNGIRLVVRVVRQNCGSDGCIASGDILRRALREVDIWIADEDFSDILSKSTVDGHLSADSFVAQFVGELPSRRRNVVQVLWERLDSGRVGYIPADVLLRQYDVSRHPDVVSRRRSADDVAASFYTDFSDAEVVPKEELFAYFAGASLGTERNEDFELRVARSFNLDRPAQFRALAEGNRVDISTLGGTATSTLGRAHPLYQTSAQQVGSTVVGAPQAPSEFNRKGAFTKNAPPFVGATTLNTSITTTRV
;
A
#
# COMPACT_ATOMS: atom_id res chain seq x y z
N MET A 1 20.27 -25.65 4.99
CA MET A 1 19.09 -24.74 4.92
C MET A 1 17.88 -25.53 5.37
N SER A 2 16.90 -24.90 6.02
CA SER A 2 15.64 -25.58 6.37
C SER A 2 14.89 -25.97 5.10
N SER A 3 14.21 -27.12 5.06
CA SER A 3 13.43 -27.56 3.88
C SER A 3 12.38 -26.53 3.46
N PHE A 4 11.81 -25.79 4.43
CA PHE A 4 10.93 -24.65 4.15
C PHE A 4 11.66 -23.48 3.45
N GLN A 5 12.93 -23.23 3.79
CA GLN A 5 13.72 -22.20 3.10
C GLN A 5 13.98 -22.62 1.66
N ASN A 6 14.34 -23.88 1.40
CA ASN A 6 14.51 -24.41 0.04
C ASN A 6 13.21 -24.28 -0.76
N ALA A 7 12.07 -24.64 -0.17
CA ALA A 7 10.76 -24.50 -0.79
C ALA A 7 10.46 -23.04 -1.15
N ARG A 8 10.71 -22.09 -0.23
CA ARG A 8 10.52 -20.65 -0.47
C ARG A 8 11.39 -20.15 -1.62
N VAL A 9 12.66 -20.54 -1.66
CA VAL A 9 13.57 -20.15 -2.75
C VAL A 9 13.01 -20.59 -4.10
N LYS A 10 12.59 -21.86 -4.22
CA LYS A 10 11.95 -22.38 -5.44
C LYS A 10 10.69 -21.62 -5.84
N VAL A 11 9.85 -21.26 -4.87
CA VAL A 11 8.64 -20.45 -5.13
C VAL A 11 9.03 -19.08 -5.65
N THR A 12 10.01 -18.43 -5.02
CA THR A 12 10.45 -17.09 -5.43
C THR A 12 11.16 -17.07 -6.78
N GLU A 13 11.81 -18.16 -7.19
CA GLU A 13 12.41 -18.30 -8.52
C GLU A 13 11.36 -18.45 -9.62
N ARG A 14 10.25 -19.15 -9.34
CA ARG A 14 9.19 -19.43 -10.32
C ARG A 14 8.17 -18.30 -10.46
N HIS A 15 7.64 -17.83 -9.33
CA HIS A 15 6.52 -16.89 -9.26
C HIS A 15 6.93 -15.51 -8.75
N GLY A 16 8.23 -15.30 -8.53
CA GLY A 16 8.72 -14.10 -7.88
C GLY A 16 8.36 -14.04 -6.39
N LYS A 17 8.69 -12.91 -5.76
CA LYS A 17 8.51 -12.70 -4.31
C LYS A 17 7.05 -12.83 -3.87
N ASN A 18 6.10 -12.50 -4.75
CA ASN A 18 4.67 -12.51 -4.45
C ASN A 18 4.05 -13.91 -4.53
N GLY A 19 4.77 -14.89 -5.10
CA GLY A 19 4.35 -16.29 -5.15
C GLY A 19 4.14 -16.97 -3.79
N ILE A 20 4.69 -16.39 -2.71
CA ILE A 20 4.42 -16.87 -1.34
C ILE A 20 2.92 -16.82 -1.02
N ARG A 21 2.21 -15.82 -1.53
CA ARG A 21 0.75 -15.68 -1.39
C ARG A 21 0.01 -16.87 -2.03
N LEU A 22 0.41 -17.25 -3.24
CA LEU A 22 -0.22 -18.33 -4.01
C LEU A 22 -0.14 -19.67 -3.29
N VAL A 23 1.00 -19.96 -2.64
CA VAL A 23 1.13 -21.19 -1.84
C VAL A 23 0.17 -21.20 -0.68
N VAL A 24 0.08 -20.10 0.08
CA VAL A 24 -0.85 -20.00 1.21
C VAL A 24 -2.29 -20.21 0.74
N ARG A 25 -2.65 -19.58 -0.37
CA ARG A 25 -3.97 -19.74 -0.97
C ARG A 25 -4.29 -21.20 -1.33
N VAL A 26 -3.40 -21.84 -2.08
CA VAL A 26 -3.66 -23.20 -2.59
C VAL A 26 -3.68 -24.24 -1.47
N VAL A 27 -2.86 -24.04 -0.43
CA VAL A 27 -2.92 -24.86 0.78
C VAL A 27 -4.24 -24.69 1.52
N ARG A 28 -4.79 -23.46 1.60
CA ARG A 28 -6.09 -23.18 2.22
C ARG A 28 -7.28 -23.69 1.41
N GLN A 29 -7.22 -23.62 0.09
CA GLN A 29 -8.26 -24.16 -0.77
C GLN A 29 -8.37 -25.70 -0.65
N ASN A 30 -7.27 -26.35 -0.29
CA ASN A 30 -7.19 -27.80 -0.11
C ASN A 30 -7.33 -28.26 1.36
N CYS A 31 -7.60 -27.35 2.31
CA CYS A 31 -7.85 -27.74 3.70
C CYS A 31 -9.33 -28.02 3.95
N GLY A 32 -9.61 -28.95 4.86
CA GLY A 32 -10.97 -29.23 5.33
C GLY A 32 -11.51 -28.11 6.21
N SER A 33 -12.77 -28.25 6.64
CA SER A 33 -13.41 -27.34 7.60
C SER A 33 -12.74 -27.35 8.98
N ASP A 34 -11.95 -28.38 9.27
CA ASP A 34 -11.14 -28.56 10.46
C ASP A 34 -9.78 -27.83 10.39
N GLY A 35 -9.47 -27.16 9.27
CA GLY A 35 -8.18 -26.50 9.05
C GLY A 35 -7.02 -27.47 8.83
N CYS A 36 -7.32 -28.77 8.71
CA CYS A 36 -6.34 -29.82 8.44
C CYS A 36 -6.37 -30.21 6.96
N ILE A 37 -5.24 -30.71 6.49
CA ILE A 37 -5.10 -31.26 5.14
C ILE A 37 -5.20 -32.78 5.28
N ALA A 38 -6.12 -33.40 4.56
CA ALA A 38 -6.45 -34.82 4.78
C ALA A 38 -5.27 -35.78 4.51
N SER A 39 -4.32 -35.42 3.65
CA SER A 39 -3.11 -36.21 3.41
C SER A 39 -1.97 -35.36 2.85
N GLY A 40 -0.73 -35.80 3.07
CA GLY A 40 0.45 -35.24 2.43
C GLY A 40 0.39 -35.29 0.91
N ASP A 41 -0.28 -36.29 0.31
CA ASP A 41 -0.45 -36.36 -1.15
C ASP A 41 -1.31 -35.23 -1.71
N ILE A 42 -2.28 -34.76 -0.93
CA ILE A 42 -3.13 -33.61 -1.29
C ILE A 42 -2.28 -32.34 -1.26
N LEU A 43 -1.51 -32.13 -0.19
CA LEU A 43 -0.58 -31.01 -0.11
C LEU A 43 0.42 -31.04 -1.27
N ARG A 44 0.95 -32.23 -1.62
CA ARG A 44 1.90 -32.37 -2.72
C ARG A 44 1.29 -32.01 -4.07
N ARG A 45 0.06 -32.45 -4.33
CA ARG A 45 -0.68 -32.13 -5.55
C ARG A 45 -0.98 -30.63 -5.62
N ALA A 46 -1.45 -30.05 -4.52
CA ALA A 46 -1.73 -28.63 -4.39
C ALA A 46 -0.48 -27.78 -4.73
N LEU A 47 0.71 -28.15 -4.22
CA LEU A 47 1.95 -27.46 -4.58
C LEU A 47 2.32 -27.62 -6.07
N ARG A 48 2.02 -28.77 -6.68
CA ARG A 48 2.25 -29.02 -8.11
C ARG A 48 1.29 -28.25 -9.01
N GLU A 49 0.08 -27.94 -8.56
CA GLU A 49 -0.87 -27.08 -9.30
C GLU A 49 -0.32 -25.67 -9.52
N VAL A 50 0.58 -25.23 -8.65
CA VAL A 50 1.29 -23.95 -8.75
C VAL A 50 2.73 -24.15 -9.27
N ASP A 51 3.02 -25.26 -9.95
CA ASP A 51 4.34 -25.58 -10.53
C ASP A 51 5.52 -25.58 -9.52
N ILE A 52 5.26 -25.90 -8.24
CA ILE A 52 6.30 -26.00 -7.22
C ILE A 52 6.70 -27.46 -7.00
N TRP A 53 7.91 -27.79 -7.43
CA TRP A 53 8.47 -29.14 -7.35
C TRP A 53 9.48 -29.26 -6.19
N ILE A 54 9.03 -29.90 -5.11
CA ILE A 54 9.83 -30.19 -3.92
C ILE A 54 10.35 -31.63 -4.00
N ALA A 55 11.62 -31.84 -3.62
CA ALA A 55 12.23 -33.15 -3.55
C ALA A 55 11.60 -33.98 -2.43
N ASP A 56 11.60 -35.31 -2.54
CA ASP A 56 10.92 -36.18 -1.57
C ASP A 56 11.48 -36.02 -0.15
N GLU A 57 12.80 -35.83 -0.03
CA GLU A 57 13.49 -35.60 1.25
C GLU A 57 13.02 -34.30 1.93
N ASP A 58 13.07 -33.17 1.20
CA ASP A 58 12.58 -31.87 1.68
C ASP A 58 11.08 -31.95 2.02
N PHE A 59 10.30 -32.65 1.21
CA PHE A 59 8.86 -32.76 1.39
C PHE A 59 8.50 -33.57 2.63
N SER A 60 9.21 -34.66 2.90
CA SER A 60 9.04 -35.46 4.12
C SER A 60 9.34 -34.64 5.38
N ASP A 61 10.36 -33.79 5.35
CA ASP A 61 10.69 -32.89 6.46
C ASP A 61 9.65 -31.77 6.64
N ILE A 62 9.09 -31.25 5.55
CA ILE A 62 7.98 -30.29 5.60
C ILE A 62 6.74 -30.92 6.23
N LEU A 63 6.40 -32.16 5.86
CA LEU A 63 5.25 -32.87 6.43
C LEU A 63 5.43 -33.13 7.92
N SER A 64 6.60 -33.63 8.34
CA SER A 64 6.86 -33.94 9.75
C SER A 64 6.72 -32.69 10.63
N LYS A 65 7.21 -31.55 10.16
CA LYS A 65 7.12 -30.27 10.88
C LYS A 65 5.75 -29.63 10.86
N SER A 66 4.96 -29.86 9.82
CA SER A 66 3.60 -29.30 9.69
C SER A 66 2.54 -30.15 10.41
N THR A 67 2.91 -31.33 10.89
CA THR A 67 2.02 -32.24 11.60
C THR A 67 1.93 -31.85 13.08
N VAL A 68 0.72 -31.63 13.56
CA VAL A 68 0.40 -31.32 14.95
C VAL A 68 -0.61 -32.36 15.41
N ASP A 69 -0.32 -33.05 16.52
CA ASP A 69 -1.19 -34.09 17.10
C ASP A 69 -1.58 -35.21 16.11
N GLY A 70 -0.68 -35.54 15.17
CA GLY A 70 -0.91 -36.57 14.15
C GLY A 70 -1.72 -36.10 12.93
N HIS A 71 -2.14 -34.84 12.90
CA HIS A 71 -2.86 -34.25 11.77
C HIS A 71 -2.01 -33.20 11.06
N LEU A 72 -2.10 -33.15 9.72
CA LEU A 72 -1.37 -32.17 8.93
C LEU A 72 -2.11 -30.81 8.99
N SER A 73 -1.60 -29.88 9.80
CA SER A 73 -2.24 -28.58 10.01
C SER A 73 -1.85 -27.57 8.93
N ALA A 74 -2.84 -26.98 8.26
CA ALA A 74 -2.61 -25.91 7.30
C ALA A 74 -2.02 -24.66 7.98
N ASP A 75 -2.45 -24.36 9.20
CA ASP A 75 -1.93 -23.22 9.99
C ASP A 75 -0.44 -23.39 10.29
N SER A 76 -0.04 -24.57 10.76
CA SER A 76 1.37 -24.87 11.05
C SER A 76 2.23 -24.80 9.80
N PHE A 77 1.75 -25.37 8.68
CA PHE A 77 2.44 -25.27 7.40
C PHE A 77 2.61 -23.82 6.96
N VAL A 78 1.53 -23.03 6.94
CA VAL A 78 1.54 -21.63 6.48
C VAL A 78 2.46 -20.79 7.37
N ALA A 79 2.39 -20.95 8.69
CA ALA A 79 3.25 -20.22 9.62
C ALA A 79 4.74 -20.48 9.36
N GLN A 80 5.13 -21.75 9.14
CA GLN A 80 6.51 -22.12 8.87
C GLN A 80 6.97 -21.72 7.46
N PHE A 81 6.09 -21.83 6.47
CA PHE A 81 6.38 -21.50 5.09
C PHE A 81 6.54 -19.99 4.86
N VAL A 82 5.58 -19.18 5.36
CA VAL A 82 5.67 -17.72 5.29
C VAL A 82 6.82 -17.22 6.17
N GLY A 83 7.00 -17.88 7.32
CA GLY A 83 7.90 -17.44 8.39
C GLY A 83 7.33 -16.24 9.14
N GLU A 84 8.09 -15.78 10.13
CA GLU A 84 7.68 -14.64 10.94
C GLU A 84 8.06 -13.32 10.25
N LEU A 85 7.05 -12.46 10.01
CA LEU A 85 7.34 -11.05 9.77
C LEU A 85 7.84 -10.42 11.08
N PRO A 86 8.91 -9.61 11.04
CA PRO A 86 9.31 -8.78 12.17
C PRO A 86 8.11 -7.98 12.69
N SER A 87 7.95 -7.90 14.02
CA SER A 87 6.77 -7.29 14.67
C SER A 87 6.45 -5.90 14.12
N ARG A 88 7.49 -5.10 13.86
CA ARG A 88 7.36 -3.77 13.27
C ARG A 88 6.70 -3.78 11.88
N ARG A 89 7.12 -4.68 10.99
CA ARG A 89 6.51 -4.86 9.66
C ARG A 89 5.10 -5.42 9.78
N ARG A 90 4.90 -6.37 10.69
CA ARG A 90 3.61 -6.98 10.99
C ARG A 90 2.57 -5.94 11.44
N ASN A 91 2.96 -5.00 12.29
CA ASN A 91 2.08 -3.95 12.80
C ASN A 91 1.54 -3.04 11.69
N VAL A 92 2.37 -2.69 10.71
CA VAL A 92 1.91 -1.85 9.58
C VAL A 92 0.90 -2.59 8.71
N VAL A 93 1.14 -3.88 8.46
CA VAL A 93 0.18 -4.74 7.73
C VAL A 93 -1.10 -4.94 8.53
N GLN A 94 -1.01 -5.03 9.86
CA GLN A 94 -2.17 -5.12 10.75
C GLN A 94 -3.04 -3.85 10.69
N VAL A 95 -2.43 -2.66 10.72
CA VAL A 95 -3.16 -1.38 10.53
C VAL A 95 -3.82 -1.32 9.17
N LEU A 96 -3.13 -1.77 8.13
CA LEU A 96 -3.71 -1.87 6.78
C LEU A 96 -4.93 -2.80 6.78
N TRP A 97 -4.81 -3.98 7.39
CA TRP A 97 -5.90 -4.95 7.50
C TRP A 97 -7.13 -4.33 8.18
N GLU A 98 -6.94 -3.67 9.32
CA GLU A 98 -8.03 -3.04 10.08
C GLU A 98 -8.72 -1.92 9.30
N ARG A 99 -7.99 -1.21 8.43
CA ARG A 99 -8.57 -0.22 7.52
C ARG A 99 -9.37 -0.86 6.39
N LEU A 100 -8.86 -1.95 5.80
CA LEU A 100 -9.50 -2.63 4.69
C LEU A 100 -10.74 -3.43 5.13
N ASP A 101 -10.67 -4.06 6.30
CA ASP A 101 -11.74 -4.84 6.92
C ASP A 101 -12.40 -4.08 8.08
N SER A 102 -12.88 -2.86 7.81
CA SER A 102 -13.54 -2.04 8.83
C SER A 102 -14.81 -2.69 9.39
N GLY A 103 -15.45 -3.57 8.60
CA GLY A 103 -16.62 -4.35 8.99
C GLY A 103 -16.31 -5.55 9.89
N ARG A 104 -15.02 -5.89 10.09
CA ARG A 104 -14.57 -7.09 10.81
C ARG A 104 -15.20 -8.38 10.28
N VAL A 105 -15.30 -8.46 8.96
CA VAL A 105 -15.87 -9.59 8.23
C VAL A 105 -14.87 -10.76 8.21
N GLY A 106 -13.57 -10.48 8.30
CA GLY A 106 -12.50 -11.49 8.29
C GLY A 106 -11.91 -11.77 6.91
N TYR A 107 -12.44 -11.15 5.86
CA TYR A 107 -11.91 -11.20 4.49
C TYR A 107 -12.16 -9.87 3.78
N ILE A 108 -11.35 -9.58 2.76
CA ILE A 108 -11.46 -8.37 1.95
C ILE A 108 -11.81 -8.77 0.52
N PRO A 109 -12.91 -8.26 -0.07
CA PRO A 109 -13.17 -8.44 -1.49
C PRO A 109 -12.00 -7.93 -2.34
N ALA A 110 -11.56 -8.72 -3.33
CA ALA A 110 -10.37 -8.38 -4.12
C ALA A 110 -10.55 -7.06 -4.89
N ASP A 111 -11.76 -6.75 -5.34
CA ASP A 111 -12.09 -5.49 -5.99
C ASP A 111 -11.90 -4.27 -5.06
N VAL A 112 -12.28 -4.39 -3.78
CA VAL A 112 -12.05 -3.36 -2.76
C VAL A 112 -10.55 -3.17 -2.52
N LEU A 113 -9.80 -4.28 -2.39
CA LEU A 113 -8.35 -4.23 -2.22
C LEU A 113 -7.67 -3.49 -3.38
N LEU A 114 -8.05 -3.83 -4.62
CA LEU A 114 -7.51 -3.22 -5.84
C LEU A 114 -7.88 -1.73 -5.96
N ARG A 115 -9.10 -1.34 -5.59
CA ARG A 115 -9.55 0.07 -5.61
C ARG A 115 -8.82 0.94 -4.59
N GLN A 116 -8.43 0.38 -3.45
CA GLN A 116 -7.70 1.13 -2.41
C GLN A 116 -6.20 1.26 -2.69
N TYR A 117 -5.68 0.53 -3.69
CA TYR A 117 -4.26 0.56 -4.03
C TYR A 117 -3.90 1.79 -4.88
N ASP A 118 -3.12 2.70 -4.31
CA ASP A 118 -2.65 3.93 -4.95
C ASP A 118 -1.23 3.74 -5.52
N VAL A 119 -1.19 3.45 -6.81
CA VAL A 119 0.04 3.21 -7.57
C VAL A 119 0.88 4.49 -7.71
N SER A 120 0.25 5.67 -7.78
CA SER A 120 0.94 6.94 -7.99
C SER A 120 1.89 7.29 -6.85
N ARG A 121 1.60 6.79 -5.64
CA ARG A 121 2.38 7.03 -4.42
C ARG A 121 3.35 5.89 -4.11
N HIS A 122 3.35 4.80 -4.89
CA HIS A 122 4.24 3.67 -4.66
C HIS A 122 5.72 4.12 -4.71
N PRO A 123 6.59 3.74 -3.75
CA PRO A 123 7.96 4.25 -3.67
C PRO A 123 8.79 4.05 -4.95
N ASP A 124 8.59 2.94 -5.65
CA ASP A 124 9.31 2.65 -6.90
C ASP A 124 8.84 3.53 -8.07
N VAL A 125 7.58 3.97 -8.05
CA VAL A 125 7.02 4.89 -9.06
C VAL A 125 7.52 6.31 -8.78
N VAL A 126 7.47 6.74 -7.52
CA VAL A 126 7.95 8.05 -7.08
C VAL A 126 9.46 8.20 -7.32
N SER A 127 10.24 7.13 -7.11
CA SER A 127 11.68 7.10 -7.39
C SER A 127 12.02 6.81 -8.85
N ARG A 128 11.01 6.66 -9.73
CA ARG A 128 11.16 6.34 -11.17
C ARG A 128 11.96 5.05 -11.45
N ARG A 129 11.97 4.11 -10.50
CA ARG A 129 12.57 2.77 -10.69
C ARG A 129 11.67 1.84 -11.49
N ARG A 130 10.35 2.05 -11.43
CA ARG A 130 9.32 1.31 -12.19
C ARG A 130 8.27 2.27 -12.72
N SER A 131 7.63 1.93 -13.83
CA SER A 131 6.46 2.68 -14.30
C SER A 131 5.24 2.40 -13.41
N ALA A 132 4.27 3.33 -13.42
CA ALA A 132 3.01 3.12 -12.71
C ALA A 132 2.26 1.90 -13.28
N ASP A 133 2.21 1.77 -14.61
CA ASP A 133 1.51 0.69 -15.29
C ASP A 133 2.10 -0.68 -14.93
N ASP A 134 3.43 -0.81 -14.83
CA ASP A 134 4.07 -2.07 -14.44
C ASP A 134 3.74 -2.47 -13.00
N VAL A 135 3.69 -1.50 -12.08
CA VAL A 135 3.38 -1.76 -10.67
C VAL A 135 1.91 -2.12 -10.51
N ALA A 136 1.03 -1.40 -11.21
CA ALA A 136 -0.39 -1.72 -11.29
C ALA A 136 -0.58 -3.15 -11.83
N ALA A 137 -0.09 -3.43 -13.03
CA ALA A 137 -0.26 -4.72 -13.69
C ALA A 137 0.24 -5.89 -12.84
N SER A 138 1.40 -5.74 -12.18
CA SER A 138 1.92 -6.73 -11.23
C SER A 138 0.94 -6.97 -10.08
N PHE A 139 0.47 -5.91 -9.42
CA PHE A 139 -0.45 -6.02 -8.30
C PHE A 139 -1.80 -6.62 -8.71
N TYR A 140 -2.34 -6.21 -9.86
CA TYR A 140 -3.56 -6.79 -10.41
C TYR A 140 -3.38 -8.27 -10.71
N THR A 141 -2.28 -8.66 -11.35
CA THR A 141 -1.98 -10.07 -11.64
C THR A 141 -1.93 -10.88 -10.36
N ASP A 142 -1.26 -10.36 -9.32
CA ASP A 142 -1.10 -11.05 -8.04
C ASP A 142 -2.41 -11.38 -7.35
N PHE A 143 -3.47 -10.58 -7.53
CA PHE A 143 -4.78 -10.75 -6.87
C PHE A 143 -5.92 -11.10 -7.84
N SER A 144 -5.67 -11.17 -9.14
CA SER A 144 -6.69 -11.41 -10.18
C SER A 144 -7.37 -12.78 -10.10
N ASP A 145 -6.68 -13.75 -9.50
CA ASP A 145 -7.18 -15.09 -9.27
C ASP A 145 -8.15 -15.15 -8.08
N ALA A 146 -8.20 -14.13 -7.20
CA ALA A 146 -9.00 -14.10 -5.96
C ALA A 146 -10.29 -13.28 -6.10
N GLU A 147 -11.41 -13.82 -5.59
CA GLU A 147 -12.62 -13.02 -5.36
C GLU A 147 -12.58 -12.34 -3.98
N VAL A 148 -12.11 -13.07 -2.97
CA VAL A 148 -11.90 -12.60 -1.61
C VAL A 148 -10.49 -12.92 -1.14
N VAL A 149 -9.95 -12.04 -0.30
CA VAL A 149 -8.60 -12.12 0.25
C VAL A 149 -8.69 -12.22 1.77
N PRO A 150 -8.45 -13.41 2.36
CA PRO A 150 -8.38 -13.58 3.80
C PRO A 150 -7.11 -12.92 4.37
N LYS A 151 -7.10 -12.76 5.69
CA LYS A 151 -6.01 -12.08 6.42
C LYS A 151 -4.66 -12.72 6.16
N GLU A 152 -4.58 -14.03 6.23
CA GLU A 152 -3.34 -14.79 6.10
C GLU A 152 -2.72 -14.60 4.71
N GLU A 153 -3.55 -14.52 3.68
CA GLU A 153 -3.13 -14.32 2.30
C GLU A 153 -2.59 -12.90 2.07
N LEU A 154 -3.23 -11.87 2.64
CA LEU A 154 -2.70 -10.51 2.62
C LEU A 154 -1.34 -10.43 3.34
N PHE A 155 -1.23 -11.06 4.51
CA PHE A 155 0.03 -11.07 5.27
C PHE A 155 1.13 -11.84 4.52
N ALA A 156 0.80 -12.94 3.85
CA ALA A 156 1.74 -13.70 3.03
C ALA A 156 2.27 -12.89 1.83
N TYR A 157 1.40 -12.12 1.17
CA TYR A 157 1.80 -11.19 0.12
C TYR A 157 2.85 -10.18 0.62
N PHE A 158 2.59 -9.56 1.77
CA PHE A 158 3.54 -8.62 2.38
C PHE A 158 4.78 -9.29 2.97
N ALA A 159 4.71 -10.57 3.35
CA ALA A 159 5.89 -11.36 3.71
C ALA A 159 6.85 -11.48 2.52
N GLY A 160 6.31 -11.74 1.33
CA GLY A 160 7.07 -11.74 0.08
C GLY A 160 7.70 -10.38 -0.24
N ALA A 161 6.90 -9.31 -0.13
CA ALA A 161 7.41 -7.95 -0.29
C ALA A 161 8.52 -7.60 0.71
N SER A 162 8.41 -8.09 1.95
CA SER A 162 9.39 -7.94 3.02
C SER A 162 10.74 -8.60 2.68
N LEU A 163 10.75 -9.77 2.02
CA LEU A 163 12.00 -10.41 1.57
C LEU A 163 12.78 -9.56 0.56
N GLY A 164 12.08 -8.72 -0.19
CA GLY A 164 12.70 -7.79 -1.14
C GLY A 164 13.12 -6.45 -0.56
N THR A 165 12.91 -6.22 0.73
CA THR A 165 13.09 -4.90 1.36
C THR A 165 14.01 -5.02 2.57
N GLU A 166 15.18 -4.40 2.49
CA GLU A 166 16.22 -4.51 3.53
C GLU A 166 15.81 -3.75 4.81
N ARG A 167 15.46 -2.47 4.69
CA ARG A 167 15.15 -1.61 5.83
C ARG A 167 13.67 -1.67 6.19
N ASN A 168 13.38 -1.63 7.48
CA ASN A 168 12.01 -1.62 7.97
C ASN A 168 11.28 -0.35 7.52
N GLU A 169 11.96 0.80 7.56
CA GLU A 169 11.40 2.09 7.16
C GLU A 169 10.93 2.10 5.70
N ASP A 170 11.67 1.46 4.80
CA ASP A 170 11.33 1.36 3.39
C ASP A 170 10.11 0.46 3.17
N PHE A 171 9.98 -0.60 3.96
CA PHE A 171 8.81 -1.46 3.94
C PHE A 171 7.57 -0.72 4.47
N GLU A 172 7.68 -0.05 5.61
CA GLU A 172 6.58 0.75 6.18
C GLU A 172 6.16 1.87 5.23
N LEU A 173 7.14 2.55 4.62
CA LEU A 173 6.95 3.55 3.59
C LEU A 173 6.12 3.00 2.42
N ARG A 174 6.51 1.81 1.94
CA ARG A 174 5.85 1.14 0.83
C ARG A 174 4.40 0.85 1.14
N VAL A 175 4.12 0.18 2.25
CA VAL A 175 2.74 -0.17 2.63
C VAL A 175 1.92 1.09 2.86
N ALA A 176 2.44 2.04 3.64
CA ALA A 176 1.68 3.25 3.98
C ALA A 176 1.32 4.10 2.76
N ARG A 177 2.27 4.33 1.84
CA ARG A 177 1.99 5.12 0.64
C ARG A 177 1.08 4.42 -0.34
N SER A 178 1.24 3.11 -0.52
CA SER A 178 0.46 2.35 -1.51
C SER A 178 -1.01 2.21 -1.13
N PHE A 179 -1.38 2.47 0.12
CA PHE A 179 -2.78 2.40 0.60
C PHE A 179 -3.25 3.70 1.26
N ASN A 180 -2.53 4.80 1.03
CA ASN A 180 -2.88 6.10 1.61
C ASN A 180 -3.09 6.08 3.12
N LEU A 181 -2.26 5.31 3.83
CA LEU A 181 -2.22 5.30 5.30
C LEU A 181 -1.52 6.56 5.80
N ASP A 182 -2.13 7.25 6.75
CA ASP A 182 -1.51 8.41 7.40
C ASP A 182 -0.27 7.97 8.20
N ARG A 183 0.91 8.36 7.71
CA ARG A 183 2.18 8.35 8.46
C ARG A 183 2.16 9.48 9.51
N PRO A 184 2.85 9.42 10.68
CA PRO A 184 3.53 8.33 11.39
C PRO A 184 3.45 8.45 12.95
N ALA A 185 2.39 9.02 13.54
CA ALA A 185 2.26 9.04 15.01
C ALA A 185 1.87 7.65 15.55
N GLN A 186 0.95 7.00 14.85
CA GLN A 186 0.40 5.69 15.18
C GLN A 186 1.35 4.52 14.89
N PHE A 187 2.19 4.59 13.86
CA PHE A 187 3.25 3.57 13.63
C PHE A 187 4.37 3.61 14.67
N ARG A 188 4.65 4.79 15.26
CA ARG A 188 5.56 4.93 16.42
C ARG A 188 4.91 4.41 17.70
N ALA A 189 3.67 4.80 17.98
CA ALA A 189 2.93 4.36 19.16
C ALA A 189 2.69 2.83 19.19
N LEU A 190 2.46 2.20 18.03
CA LEU A 190 2.34 0.74 17.90
C LEU A 190 3.68 -0.01 18.06
N ALA A 191 4.80 0.62 17.69
CA ALA A 191 6.14 0.07 17.97
C ALA A 191 6.48 0.14 19.48
N GLU A 192 5.84 1.04 20.22
CA GLU A 192 5.98 1.23 21.67
C GLU A 192 4.91 0.46 22.48
N GLY A 193 4.04 -0.33 21.83
CA GLY A 193 3.06 -1.20 22.50
C GLY A 193 1.74 -0.53 22.94
N ASN A 194 1.48 0.71 22.52
CA ASN A 194 0.23 1.40 22.85
C ASN A 194 -0.89 1.11 21.84
N ARG A 195 -2.12 0.92 22.36
CA ARG A 195 -3.35 0.80 21.54
C ARG A 195 -3.75 2.19 21.04
N VAL A 196 -3.96 2.34 19.74
CA VAL A 196 -4.37 3.61 19.11
C VAL A 196 -5.87 3.56 18.81
N ASP A 197 -6.57 4.67 19.11
CA ASP A 197 -8.00 4.81 18.87
C ASP A 197 -8.29 5.15 17.38
N ILE A 198 -9.22 4.43 16.78
CA ILE A 198 -9.37 4.24 15.32
C ILE A 198 -10.23 5.33 14.67
N SER A 199 -10.93 6.16 15.46
CA SER A 199 -11.81 7.24 14.96
C SER A 199 -11.09 8.32 14.15
N THR A 200 -9.76 8.42 14.27
CA THR A 200 -8.91 9.31 13.46
C THR A 200 -8.58 8.80 12.06
N LEU A 201 -8.94 7.56 11.70
CA LEU A 201 -8.62 6.94 10.39
C LEU A 201 -9.62 7.28 9.28
N GLY A 202 -10.75 7.93 9.61
CA GLY A 202 -11.87 8.21 8.71
C GLY A 202 -11.87 9.59 8.04
N GLY A 203 -10.74 10.29 8.01
CA GLY A 203 -10.66 11.58 7.34
C GLY A 203 -10.27 11.43 5.87
N THR A 204 -11.23 11.37 4.95
CA THR A 204 -11.01 12.03 3.65
C THR A 204 -10.72 13.49 3.97
N ALA A 205 -9.44 13.84 4.07
CA ALA A 205 -9.02 15.21 4.26
C ALA A 205 -9.47 16.00 3.03
N THR A 206 -10.65 16.61 3.13
CA THR A 206 -10.93 17.84 2.40
C THR A 206 -9.76 18.77 2.70
N SER A 207 -9.03 19.09 1.63
CA SER A 207 -7.92 20.01 1.61
C SER A 207 -8.19 21.23 2.50
N THR A 208 -7.57 21.27 3.68
CA THR A 208 -7.35 22.53 4.40
C THR A 208 -6.07 23.14 3.84
N LEU A 209 -6.20 23.69 2.63
CA LEU A 209 -5.29 24.72 2.11
C LEU A 209 -5.21 25.84 3.16
N GLY A 210 -4.16 25.83 3.99
CA GLY A 210 -3.96 26.87 4.99
C GLY A 210 -3.00 26.55 6.13
N ARG A 211 -2.66 25.27 6.40
CA ARG A 211 -1.72 24.96 7.48
C ARG A 211 -0.35 24.56 6.94
N ALA A 212 0.62 25.46 7.11
CA ALA A 212 2.02 25.21 6.76
C ALA A 212 2.57 23.99 7.53
N HIS A 213 3.19 23.06 6.80
CA HIS A 213 3.77 21.84 7.33
C HIS A 213 5.03 22.17 8.16
N PRO A 214 5.27 21.51 9.32
CA PRO A 214 6.37 21.82 10.25
C PRO A 214 7.78 21.54 9.71
N LEU A 215 7.92 21.13 8.45
CA LEU A 215 9.23 20.90 7.80
C LEU A 215 9.66 22.02 6.85
N TYR A 216 8.80 23.02 6.65
CA TYR A 216 9.11 24.22 5.85
C TYR A 216 8.77 25.47 6.66
N GLN A 217 9.49 25.71 7.75
CA GLN A 217 9.67 27.08 8.25
C GLN A 217 10.83 27.69 7.46
N THR A 218 10.52 28.48 6.43
CA THR A 218 11.55 29.27 5.76
C THR A 218 12.06 30.32 6.74
N SER A 219 13.37 30.39 6.92
CA SER A 219 14.11 31.32 7.80
C SER A 219 13.92 32.81 7.50
N ALA A 220 13.08 33.17 6.53
CA ALA A 220 12.80 34.55 6.14
C ALA A 220 11.91 35.33 7.14
N GLN A 221 11.27 34.67 8.11
CA GLN A 221 10.37 35.34 9.09
C GLN A 221 11.06 35.83 10.38
N GLN A 222 12.37 35.60 10.56
CA GLN A 222 13.09 36.02 11.78
C GLN A 222 14.05 37.20 11.60
N VAL A 223 14.15 37.79 10.41
CA VAL A 223 14.95 39.02 10.19
C VAL A 223 14.00 40.14 9.78
N GLY A 224 13.33 40.76 10.76
CA GLY A 224 12.47 41.90 10.45
C GLY A 224 11.74 42.58 11.61
N SER A 225 11.85 42.13 12.86
CA SER A 225 11.05 42.67 13.97
C SER A 225 11.79 43.62 14.91
N THR A 226 12.91 44.23 14.51
CA THR A 226 13.58 45.26 15.32
C THR A 226 14.02 46.44 14.47
N VAL A 227 13.08 47.25 14.01
CA VAL A 227 13.35 48.67 13.72
C VAL A 227 12.20 49.48 14.31
N VAL A 228 12.48 50.13 15.44
CA VAL A 228 11.63 51.14 16.06
C VAL A 228 11.64 52.38 15.17
N GLY A 229 10.47 52.99 14.99
CA GLY A 229 10.18 53.98 13.96
C GLY A 229 11.12 55.18 13.88
N ALA A 230 11.55 55.48 12.64
CA ALA A 230 11.97 56.80 12.23
C ALA A 230 10.81 57.46 11.45
N PRO A 231 10.53 58.76 11.64
CA PRO A 231 9.47 59.45 10.91
C PRO A 231 9.82 59.53 9.42
N GLN A 232 8.98 58.94 8.57
CA GLN A 232 9.11 59.06 7.11
C GLN A 232 8.59 60.42 6.65
N ALA A 233 9.45 61.20 5.99
CA ALA A 233 9.04 62.38 5.26
C ALA A 233 8.16 61.96 4.06
N PRO A 234 7.12 62.75 3.69
CA PRO A 234 6.24 62.41 2.58
C PRO A 234 6.99 62.47 1.24
N SER A 235 7.03 61.35 0.52
CA SER A 235 7.59 61.27 -0.83
C SER A 235 6.64 61.94 -1.85
N GLU A 236 7.15 62.87 -2.66
CA GLU A 236 6.42 63.67 -3.66
C GLU A 236 5.72 62.88 -4.80
N PHE A 237 5.91 61.57 -4.89
CA PHE A 237 5.44 60.77 -6.04
C PHE A 237 4.28 59.81 -5.75
N ASN A 238 3.66 59.86 -4.58
CA ASN A 238 2.57 58.95 -4.23
C ASN A 238 1.20 59.47 -4.75
N ARG A 239 0.88 59.19 -6.02
CA ARG A 239 -0.47 59.45 -6.57
C ARG A 239 -1.44 58.37 -6.10
N LYS A 240 -2.51 58.79 -5.42
CA LYS A 240 -3.60 57.90 -5.00
C LYS A 240 -4.29 57.28 -6.21
N GLY A 241 -4.07 55.98 -6.44
CA GLY A 241 -4.80 55.20 -7.43
C GLY A 241 -6.25 55.02 -7.01
N ALA A 242 -7.15 55.86 -7.54
CA ALA A 242 -8.58 55.62 -7.55
C ALA A 242 -8.94 54.98 -8.89
N PHE A 243 -8.79 53.66 -9.00
CA PHE A 243 -9.24 52.91 -10.16
C PHE A 243 -10.31 51.89 -9.73
N THR A 244 -11.51 52.13 -10.26
CA THR A 244 -12.73 51.30 -10.23
C THR A 244 -13.44 51.10 -8.89
N LYS A 245 -14.27 52.08 -8.51
CA LYS A 245 -15.45 51.83 -7.63
C LYS A 245 -16.80 51.79 -8.37
N ASN A 246 -16.85 52.11 -9.67
CA ASN A 246 -18.09 52.12 -10.46
C ASN A 246 -17.88 51.49 -11.85
N ALA A 247 -17.73 50.17 -11.94
CA ALA A 247 -17.83 49.47 -13.22
C ALA A 247 -19.26 48.91 -13.37
N PRO A 248 -20.02 49.26 -14.43
CA PRO A 248 -21.34 48.66 -14.68
C PRO A 248 -21.20 47.20 -15.16
N PRO A 249 -22.22 46.34 -14.94
CA PRO A 249 -22.16 44.94 -15.29
C PRO A 249 -22.17 44.76 -16.82
N PHE A 250 -21.22 43.97 -17.32
CA PHE A 250 -21.06 43.66 -18.74
C PHE A 250 -22.10 42.61 -19.17
N VAL A 251 -23.12 43.03 -19.91
CA VAL A 251 -24.06 42.15 -20.63
C VAL A 251 -23.54 42.02 -22.06
N GLY A 252 -23.15 40.80 -22.43
CA GLY A 252 -22.65 40.51 -23.77
C GLY A 252 -23.76 40.49 -24.82
N ALA A 253 -23.47 41.03 -26.00
CA ALA A 253 -23.58 40.38 -27.31
C ALA A 253 -23.37 41.42 -28.42
N THR A 254 -22.65 41.02 -29.48
CA THR A 254 -23.01 41.19 -30.91
C THR A 254 -21.77 41.42 -31.81
N THR A 255 -21.37 40.32 -32.46
CA THR A 255 -20.97 40.12 -33.88
C THR A 255 -19.96 41.03 -34.59
N LEU A 256 -19.01 40.40 -35.32
CA LEU A 256 -18.91 40.35 -36.81
C LEU A 256 -17.60 39.58 -37.18
N ASN A 257 -17.70 38.37 -37.72
CA ASN A 257 -17.69 37.98 -39.15
C ASN A 257 -16.29 37.74 -39.76
N THR A 258 -16.05 36.51 -40.25
CA THR A 258 -15.84 36.25 -41.69
C THR A 258 -15.75 34.75 -41.99
N SER A 259 -16.61 34.32 -42.90
CA SER A 259 -16.72 32.98 -43.49
C SER A 259 -15.74 32.82 -44.64
N ILE A 260 -15.05 31.68 -44.72
CA ILE A 260 -14.34 31.23 -45.94
C ILE A 260 -14.88 29.84 -46.31
N THR A 261 -15.65 29.81 -47.38
CA THR A 261 -16.16 28.61 -48.04
C THR A 261 -15.08 28.10 -49.02
N THR A 262 -14.63 26.86 -48.85
CA THR A 262 -13.77 26.17 -49.83
C THR A 262 -14.65 25.38 -50.79
N THR A 263 -14.64 25.80 -52.05
CA THR A 263 -15.24 25.10 -53.19
C THR A 263 -14.37 23.90 -53.58
N ARG A 264 -15.00 22.74 -53.75
CA ARG A 264 -14.39 21.52 -54.29
C ARG A 264 -14.69 21.47 -55.80
N VAL A 265 -13.66 21.25 -56.61
CA VAL A 265 -13.75 20.83 -58.02
C VAL A 265 -13.29 19.39 -58.10
#